data_AF-A0A924BYB4-F1
#
_entry.id   AF-A0A924BYB4-F1
#
_cell.length_a   1.000
_cell.length_b   1.000
_cell.length_c   1.000
_cell.angle_alpha   90.00
_cell.angle_beta   90.00
_cell.angle_gamma   90.00
#
_symmetry.space_group_name_H-M   'P 1'
#
loop_
_entity.id
_entity.type
_entity.pdbx_description
1 polymer ?
#
loop_
_entity_poly.entity_id
_entity_poly.type
_entity_poly.pdbx_seq_one_letter_code
_entity_poly.pdbx_strand_id
1 'polypeptide(L)'
;MSELLQPVNANTANHISYIQLMALAKRYKEQFPETMNILDISGVSPFGTRDMINPYTQVVDSEDFSNIGRHCMAVASTAEKIAYHLLAGGGSIDQIQVNGIITAAILHDGDKRLEVMRKKAKNAGVLDAAGNPIDVYGEAGYATIATVFSNEGVDPSILTAIKNMGGMTAHNSVKKFITMQDGEVVLNPERTLAEMIVHIADDMTHSPNPDIDNATIVTNFEERARLGKFQERYSFLWQEGLAIPNDGQIRDIRDIASHDGVSESEITLNYYDGAKLAFHLICSYIQKLVDPMSHVDSLDFVVGLVNSNIPNIQNGVSKQAGKIF
;
A
#
# COMPACT_ATOMS: atom_id res chain seq x y z
N MET A 1 14.83 -2.81 -29.43
CA MET A 1 13.87 -2.65 -28.32
C MET A 1 14.03 -1.27 -27.66
N SER A 2 14.11 -0.17 -28.42
CA SER A 2 14.26 1.20 -27.87
C SER A 2 13.15 2.17 -28.34
N GLU A 3 11.97 1.65 -28.69
CA GLU A 3 10.77 2.46 -28.97
C GLU A 3 9.80 2.51 -27.77
N LEU A 4 10.18 1.92 -26.63
CA LEU A 4 9.34 1.90 -25.44
C LEU A 4 9.58 3.17 -24.64
N LEU A 5 8.53 3.99 -24.57
CA LEU A 5 8.37 5.20 -23.77
C LEU A 5 8.96 6.47 -24.41
N GLN A 6 8.13 7.18 -25.19
CA GLN A 6 8.32 8.63 -25.28
C GLN A 6 8.15 9.22 -23.88
N PRO A 7 8.90 10.28 -23.52
CA PRO A 7 8.75 10.92 -22.22
C PRO A 7 7.31 11.41 -22.08
N VAL A 8 6.52 10.66 -21.30
CA VAL A 8 5.23 11.14 -20.82
C VAL A 8 5.58 12.25 -19.85
N ASN A 9 5.06 13.46 -20.09
CA ASN A 9 5.21 14.55 -19.14
C ASN A 9 4.70 14.05 -17.79
N ALA A 10 5.56 13.92 -16.78
CA ALA A 10 5.20 13.35 -15.47
C ALA A 10 4.05 14.11 -14.79
N ASN A 11 3.68 15.28 -15.32
CA ASN A 11 2.53 16.08 -14.91
C ASN A 11 1.19 15.70 -15.58
N THR A 12 1.13 14.74 -16.51
CA THR A 12 -0.17 14.22 -16.98
C THR A 12 -0.69 13.20 -15.99
N ALA A 13 -1.43 13.71 -15.00
CA ALA A 13 -2.27 12.92 -14.11
C ALA A 13 -3.17 11.99 -14.93
N ASN A 14 -3.05 10.68 -14.69
CA ASN A 14 -3.96 9.72 -15.29
C ASN A 14 -5.18 9.55 -14.37
N HIS A 15 -6.34 9.90 -14.90
CA HIS A 15 -7.60 9.78 -14.19
C HIS A 15 -8.19 8.40 -14.42
N ILE A 16 -8.48 7.69 -13.33
CA ILE A 16 -9.28 6.48 -13.34
C ILE A 16 -10.69 6.89 -12.90
N SER A 17 -11.61 6.95 -13.86
CA SER A 17 -13.01 7.25 -13.59
C SER A 17 -13.67 6.15 -12.76
N TYR A 18 -14.77 6.49 -12.09
CA TYR A 18 -15.61 5.51 -11.37
C TYR A 18 -16.01 4.31 -12.25
N ILE A 19 -16.36 4.54 -13.52
CA ILE A 19 -16.74 3.46 -14.46
C ILE A 19 -15.55 2.52 -14.70
N GLN A 20 -14.35 3.07 -14.87
CA GLN A 20 -13.13 2.26 -15.04
C GLN A 20 -12.79 1.49 -13.75
N LEU A 21 -12.93 2.11 -12.58
CA LEU A 21 -12.75 1.42 -11.28
C LEU A 21 -13.72 0.26 -11.12
N MET A 22 -14.97 0.42 -11.56
CA MET A 22 -15.98 -0.64 -11.53
C MET A 22 -15.72 -1.75 -12.54
N ALA A 23 -15.19 -1.44 -13.72
CA ALA A 23 -14.72 -2.44 -14.66
C ALA A 23 -13.52 -3.23 -14.08
N LEU A 24 -12.56 -2.54 -13.44
CA LEU A 24 -11.42 -3.16 -12.76
C LEU A 24 -11.88 -4.08 -11.62
N ALA A 25 -12.78 -3.59 -10.76
CA ALA A 25 -13.31 -4.37 -9.64
C ALA A 25 -14.00 -5.67 -10.12
N LYS A 26 -14.78 -5.59 -11.20
CA LYS A 26 -15.41 -6.78 -11.81
C LYS A 26 -14.37 -7.77 -12.33
N ARG A 27 -13.36 -7.28 -13.06
CA ARG A 27 -12.27 -8.11 -13.57
C ARG A 27 -11.49 -8.78 -12.43
N TYR A 28 -11.13 -8.05 -11.37
CA TYR A 28 -10.44 -8.63 -10.23
C TYR A 28 -11.33 -9.60 -9.44
N LYS A 29 -12.65 -9.40 -9.39
CA LYS A 29 -13.58 -10.39 -8.82
C LYS A 29 -13.60 -11.70 -9.60
N GLU A 30 -13.44 -11.65 -10.92
CA GLU A 30 -13.34 -12.84 -11.75
C GLU A 30 -11.96 -13.53 -11.64
N GLN A 31 -10.88 -12.75 -11.56
CA GLN A 31 -9.50 -13.26 -11.54
C GLN A 31 -9.03 -13.69 -10.13
N PHE A 32 -9.47 -12.99 -9.09
CA PHE A 32 -9.08 -13.15 -7.69
C PHE A 32 -10.32 -13.21 -6.77
N PRO A 33 -11.24 -14.18 -6.98
CA PRO A 33 -12.52 -14.22 -6.27
C PRO A 33 -12.35 -14.34 -4.75
N GLU A 34 -11.37 -15.12 -4.28
CA GLU A 34 -11.09 -15.28 -2.85
C GLU A 34 -10.60 -13.97 -2.23
N THR A 35 -9.65 -13.30 -2.87
CA THR A 35 -9.13 -11.98 -2.47
C THR A 35 -10.25 -10.93 -2.38
N MET A 36 -11.13 -10.89 -3.38
CA MET A 36 -12.25 -9.94 -3.39
C MET A 36 -13.32 -10.28 -2.35
N ASN A 37 -13.52 -11.58 -2.06
CA ASN A 37 -14.41 -12.00 -0.98
C ASN A 37 -13.87 -11.58 0.39
N ILE A 38 -12.55 -11.56 0.58
CA ILE A 38 -11.92 -11.08 1.81
C ILE A 38 -12.22 -9.60 2.05
N LEU A 39 -12.07 -8.75 1.02
CA LEU A 39 -12.46 -7.33 1.11
C LEU A 39 -13.95 -7.15 1.43
N ASP A 40 -14.79 -8.01 0.87
CA ASP A 40 -16.22 -7.98 1.16
C ASP A 40 -16.49 -8.32 2.63
N ILE A 41 -15.88 -9.39 3.15
CA ILE A 41 -16.02 -9.80 4.55
C ILE A 41 -15.48 -8.75 5.52
N SER A 42 -14.38 -8.09 5.18
CA SER A 42 -13.82 -7.01 5.99
C SER A 42 -14.56 -5.68 5.85
N GLY A 43 -15.57 -5.63 4.97
CA GLY A 43 -16.47 -4.49 4.81
C GLY A 43 -15.87 -3.31 4.06
N VAL A 44 -14.80 -3.53 3.28
CA VAL A 44 -14.17 -2.55 2.39
C VAL A 44 -14.42 -2.90 0.91
N SER A 45 -15.58 -3.49 0.62
CA SER A 45 -15.98 -3.89 -0.74
C SER A 45 -16.10 -2.66 -1.66
N PRO A 46 -15.53 -2.66 -2.88
CA PRO A 46 -15.68 -1.54 -3.80
C PRO A 46 -17.12 -1.41 -4.34
N PHE A 47 -17.96 -2.44 -4.16
CA PHE A 47 -19.32 -2.53 -4.71
C PHE A 47 -20.42 -1.95 -3.81
N GLY A 48 -20.10 -1.63 -2.56
CA GLY A 48 -21.08 -1.06 -1.62
C GLY A 48 -20.73 -1.33 -0.17
N THR A 49 -21.65 -0.94 0.71
CA THR A 49 -21.55 -1.18 2.15
C THR A 49 -22.31 -2.44 2.57
N ARG A 50 -21.91 -3.01 3.70
CA ARG A 50 -22.65 -4.04 4.43
C ARG A 50 -22.69 -3.67 5.90
N ASP A 51 -23.77 -4.03 6.57
CA ASP A 51 -23.82 -3.99 8.02
C ASP A 51 -22.84 -5.00 8.60
N MET A 52 -22.10 -4.58 9.62
CA MET A 52 -21.13 -5.42 10.33
C MET A 52 -21.29 -5.25 11.82
N ILE A 53 -21.22 -6.35 12.57
CA ILE A 53 -21.12 -6.28 14.03
C ILE A 53 -19.69 -5.82 14.36
N ASN A 54 -19.56 -4.68 15.02
CA ASN A 54 -18.28 -4.22 15.52
C ASN A 54 -17.77 -5.22 16.58
N PRO A 55 -16.63 -5.88 16.37
CA PRO A 55 -16.17 -6.95 17.27
C PRO A 55 -15.75 -6.45 18.65
N TYR A 56 -15.50 -5.16 18.80
CA TYR A 56 -15.09 -4.55 20.06
C TYR A 56 -16.28 -4.04 20.88
N THR A 57 -17.32 -3.53 20.21
CA THR A 57 -18.48 -2.91 20.89
C THR A 57 -19.74 -3.76 20.83
N GLN A 58 -19.78 -4.79 19.97
CA GLN A 58 -20.95 -5.63 19.69
C GLN A 58 -22.16 -4.87 19.11
N VAL A 59 -21.93 -3.63 18.63
CA VAL A 59 -22.95 -2.80 17.98
C VAL A 59 -22.83 -2.93 16.46
N VAL A 60 -23.96 -2.88 15.75
CA VAL A 60 -23.98 -2.83 14.29
C VAL A 60 -23.37 -1.51 13.80
N ASP A 61 -22.38 -1.62 12.93
CA ASP A 61 -21.78 -0.52 12.18
C ASP A 61 -22.23 -0.63 10.71
N SER A 62 -22.71 0.49 10.17
CA SER A 62 -23.24 0.60 8.80
C SER A 62 -22.48 1.64 7.96
N GLU A 63 -21.32 2.09 8.44
CA GLU A 63 -20.51 3.09 7.74
C GLU A 63 -20.01 2.55 6.38
N ASP A 64 -20.02 3.41 5.35
CA ASP A 64 -19.60 3.04 4.00
C ASP A 64 -18.09 3.22 3.82
N PHE A 65 -17.40 2.11 3.53
CA PHE A 65 -15.97 2.06 3.21
C PHE A 65 -15.70 1.70 1.74
N SER A 66 -16.71 1.80 0.87
CA SER A 66 -16.57 1.45 -0.54
C SER A 66 -15.57 2.33 -1.29
N ASN A 67 -15.30 3.54 -0.80
CA ASN A 67 -14.24 4.41 -1.30
C ASN A 67 -12.84 3.83 -1.06
N ILE A 68 -12.60 3.21 0.09
CA ILE A 68 -11.36 2.50 0.40
C ILE A 68 -11.22 1.28 -0.51
N GLY A 69 -12.31 0.51 -0.70
CA GLY A 69 -12.33 -0.59 -1.66
C GLY A 69 -11.97 -0.15 -3.07
N ARG A 70 -12.54 0.97 -3.54
CA ARG A 70 -12.22 1.56 -4.85
C ARG A 70 -10.76 2.03 -4.93
N HIS A 71 -10.23 2.60 -3.85
CA HIS A 71 -8.82 2.94 -3.76
C HIS A 71 -7.92 1.69 -3.91
N CYS A 72 -8.24 0.58 -3.23
CA CYS A 72 -7.52 -0.68 -3.41
C CYS A 72 -7.53 -1.16 -4.87
N MET A 73 -8.62 -0.98 -5.62
CA MET A 73 -8.66 -1.34 -7.05
C MET A 73 -7.70 -0.48 -7.90
N ALA A 74 -7.60 0.81 -7.58
CA ALA A 74 -6.68 1.71 -8.26
C ALA A 74 -5.21 1.34 -7.95
N VAL A 75 -4.90 1.11 -6.67
CA VAL A 75 -3.57 0.65 -6.23
C VAL A 75 -3.21 -0.68 -6.90
N ALA A 76 -4.14 -1.63 -6.94
CA ALA A 76 -3.94 -2.90 -7.63
C ALA A 76 -3.68 -2.74 -9.13
N SER A 77 -4.37 -1.82 -9.81
CA SER A 77 -4.11 -1.52 -11.22
C SER A 77 -2.74 -0.88 -11.43
N THR A 78 -2.31 -0.01 -10.52
CA THR A 78 -0.97 0.58 -10.54
C THR A 78 0.10 -0.49 -10.36
N ALA A 79 -0.03 -1.33 -9.34
CA ALA A 79 0.89 -2.42 -9.03
C ALA A 79 0.95 -3.46 -10.17
N GLU A 80 -0.19 -3.80 -10.75
CA GLU A 80 -0.31 -4.73 -11.88
C GLU A 80 0.49 -4.25 -13.09
N LYS A 81 0.40 -2.97 -13.45
CA LYS A 81 1.15 -2.42 -14.59
C LYS A 81 2.65 -2.53 -14.37
N ILE A 82 3.13 -2.18 -13.18
CA ILE A 82 4.55 -2.32 -12.82
C ILE A 82 4.98 -3.79 -12.93
N ALA A 83 4.20 -4.70 -12.34
CA ALA A 83 4.48 -6.13 -12.35
C ALA A 83 4.53 -6.71 -13.78
N TYR A 84 3.59 -6.33 -14.66
CA TYR A 84 3.62 -6.81 -16.03
C TYR A 84 4.80 -6.28 -16.86
N HIS A 85 5.26 -5.06 -16.59
CA HIS A 85 6.50 -4.55 -17.19
C HIS A 85 7.74 -5.32 -16.70
N LEU A 86 7.79 -5.70 -15.42
CA LEU A 86 8.85 -6.57 -14.89
C LEU A 86 8.82 -7.98 -15.49
N LEU A 87 7.62 -8.54 -15.68
CA LEU A 87 7.44 -9.83 -16.35
C LEU A 87 7.92 -9.78 -17.81
N ALA A 88 7.60 -8.70 -18.53
CA ALA A 88 7.98 -8.52 -19.93
C ALA A 88 9.44 -8.11 -20.16
N GLY A 89 10.02 -7.31 -19.25
CA GLY A 89 11.33 -6.65 -19.41
C GLY A 89 12.55 -7.53 -19.18
N GLY A 90 12.38 -8.78 -18.77
CA GLY A 90 13.53 -9.67 -18.54
C GLY A 90 13.26 -10.91 -17.70
N GLY A 91 12.00 -11.21 -17.35
CA GLY A 91 11.66 -12.38 -16.52
C GLY A 91 12.15 -12.26 -15.07
N SER A 92 12.33 -11.03 -14.55
CA SER A 92 12.71 -10.80 -13.15
C SER A 92 11.68 -11.34 -12.16
N ILE A 93 10.45 -11.53 -12.63
CA ILE A 93 9.37 -12.19 -11.91
C ILE A 93 8.59 -13.14 -12.84
N ASP A 94 7.87 -14.08 -12.25
CA ASP A 94 6.92 -14.97 -12.93
C ASP A 94 5.45 -14.55 -12.71
N GLN A 95 4.52 -15.27 -13.36
CA GLN A 95 3.07 -14.99 -13.24
C GLN A 95 2.53 -15.23 -11.82
N ILE A 96 3.13 -16.14 -11.03
CA ILE A 96 2.72 -16.38 -9.65
C ILE A 96 3.06 -15.15 -8.81
N GLN A 97 4.25 -14.59 -8.99
CA GLN A 97 4.68 -13.35 -8.33
C GLN A 97 3.82 -12.16 -8.76
N VAL A 98 3.47 -12.03 -10.05
CA VAL A 98 2.52 -11.01 -10.53
C VAL A 98 1.18 -11.13 -9.79
N ASN A 99 0.62 -12.35 -9.71
CA ASN A 99 -0.64 -12.58 -9.01
C ASN A 99 -0.55 -12.25 -7.51
N GLY A 100 0.59 -12.57 -6.89
CA GLY A 100 0.88 -12.24 -5.48
C GLY A 100 0.93 -10.73 -5.24
N ILE A 101 1.56 -9.97 -6.12
CA ILE A 101 1.62 -8.50 -6.07
C ILE A 101 0.21 -7.91 -6.18
N ILE A 102 -0.59 -8.36 -7.15
CA ILE A 102 -1.96 -7.88 -7.34
C ILE A 102 -2.82 -8.20 -6.11
N THR A 103 -2.69 -9.41 -5.57
CA THR A 103 -3.40 -9.83 -4.36
C THR A 103 -3.06 -8.95 -3.16
N ALA A 104 -1.76 -8.70 -2.95
CA ALA A 104 -1.29 -7.83 -1.87
C ALA A 104 -1.80 -6.40 -2.05
N ALA A 105 -1.79 -5.86 -3.26
CA ALA A 105 -2.30 -4.53 -3.57
C ALA A 105 -3.82 -4.42 -3.36
N ILE A 106 -4.60 -5.46 -3.70
CA ILE A 106 -6.04 -5.49 -3.43
C ILE A 106 -6.32 -5.44 -1.92
N LEU A 107 -5.52 -6.14 -1.12
CA LEU A 107 -5.76 -6.33 0.32
C LEU A 107 -5.02 -5.36 1.24
N HIS A 108 -4.18 -4.46 0.71
CA HIS A 108 -3.31 -3.62 1.54
C HIS A 108 -4.08 -2.77 2.56
N ASP A 109 -5.26 -2.26 2.20
CA ASP A 109 -6.14 -1.51 3.13
C ASP A 109 -7.35 -2.36 3.60
N GLY A 110 -7.23 -3.69 3.49
CA GLY A 110 -8.28 -4.66 3.75
C GLY A 110 -8.84 -4.61 5.17
N ASP A 111 -8.06 -4.20 6.17
CA ASP A 111 -8.50 -4.08 7.57
C ASP A 111 -8.94 -2.66 7.98
N LYS A 112 -9.00 -1.69 7.06
CA LYS A 112 -9.22 -0.28 7.41
C LYS A 112 -10.49 -0.05 8.22
N ARG A 113 -11.60 -0.69 7.84
CA ARG A 113 -12.87 -0.60 8.58
C ARG A 113 -12.73 -1.11 10.00
N LEU A 114 -12.02 -2.24 10.17
CA LEU A 114 -11.75 -2.82 11.47
C LEU A 114 -10.80 -1.95 12.30
N GLU A 115 -9.82 -1.29 11.67
CA GLU A 115 -8.97 -0.28 12.31
C GLU A 115 -9.80 0.90 12.83
N VAL A 116 -10.76 1.39 12.04
CA VAL A 116 -11.68 2.46 12.48
C VAL A 116 -12.55 1.99 13.64
N MET A 117 -13.09 0.77 13.59
CA MET A 117 -13.83 0.18 14.70
C MET A 117 -12.97 0.07 15.98
N ARG A 118 -11.71 -0.36 15.87
CA ARG A 118 -10.73 -0.38 16.97
C ARG A 118 -10.54 1.01 17.57
N LYS A 119 -10.32 2.02 16.74
CA LYS A 119 -10.15 3.42 17.16
C LYS A 119 -11.39 3.95 17.88
N LYS A 120 -12.59 3.70 17.34
CA LYS A 120 -13.86 4.07 17.98
C LYS A 120 -14.00 3.41 19.36
N ALA A 121 -13.70 2.11 19.47
CA ALA A 121 -13.78 1.38 20.73
C ALA A 121 -12.78 1.89 21.78
N LYS A 122 -11.53 2.16 21.37
CA LYS A 122 -10.52 2.79 22.24
C LYS A 122 -11.00 4.16 22.74
N ASN A 123 -11.54 5.00 21.85
CA ASN A 123 -12.04 6.33 22.20
C ASN A 123 -13.27 6.26 23.12
N ALA A 124 -14.06 5.19 23.03
CA ALA A 124 -15.18 4.91 23.93
C ALA A 124 -14.74 4.28 25.27
N GLY A 125 -13.44 4.04 25.48
CA GLY A 125 -12.90 3.47 26.72
C GLY A 125 -13.15 1.96 26.87
N VAL A 126 -13.39 1.24 25.77
CA VAL A 126 -13.54 -0.22 25.81
C VAL A 126 -12.21 -0.88 26.18
N LEU A 127 -12.27 -1.88 27.05
CA LEU A 127 -11.12 -2.66 27.49
C LEU A 127 -11.06 -4.01 26.76
N ASP A 128 -9.86 -4.55 26.58
CA ASP A 128 -9.63 -5.88 26.06
C ASP A 128 -10.00 -6.98 27.08
N ALA A 129 -9.84 -8.25 26.70
CA ALA A 129 -10.14 -9.39 27.56
C ALA A 129 -9.28 -9.46 28.84
N ALA A 130 -8.12 -8.80 28.86
CA ALA A 130 -7.24 -8.70 30.01
C ALA A 130 -7.51 -7.45 30.86
N GLY A 131 -8.51 -6.63 30.50
CA GLY A 131 -8.87 -5.40 31.20
C GLY A 131 -7.99 -4.20 30.85
N ASN A 132 -7.18 -4.27 29.78
CA ASN A 132 -6.34 -3.17 29.33
C ASN A 132 -7.05 -2.32 28.27
N PRO A 133 -6.71 -1.03 28.12
CA PRO A 133 -7.18 -0.24 26.97
C PRO A 133 -6.81 -0.92 25.65
N ILE A 134 -7.74 -0.95 24.69
CA ILE A 134 -7.48 -1.52 23.37
C ILE A 134 -6.26 -0.85 22.73
N ASP A 135 -5.25 -1.65 22.40
CA ASP A 135 -4.17 -1.24 21.51
C ASP A 135 -4.64 -1.38 20.05
N VAL A 136 -4.69 -0.25 19.34
CA VAL A 136 -5.18 -0.18 17.95
C VAL A 136 -4.24 -0.92 17.00
N TYR A 137 -2.94 -0.94 17.31
CA TYR A 137 -1.89 -1.47 16.43
C TYR A 137 -1.16 -2.68 17.04
N GLY A 138 -1.46 -3.03 18.29
CA GLY A 138 -0.89 -4.18 19.00
C GLY A 138 -1.55 -5.52 18.65
N GLU A 139 -0.89 -6.62 19.05
CA GLU A 139 -1.33 -7.99 18.74
C GLU A 139 -2.72 -8.32 19.29
N ALA A 140 -3.05 -7.82 20.48
CA ALA A 140 -4.36 -8.03 21.10
C ALA A 140 -5.51 -7.44 20.24
N GLY A 141 -5.28 -6.28 19.61
CA GLY A 141 -6.25 -5.65 18.72
C GLY A 141 -6.54 -6.52 17.48
N TYR A 142 -5.51 -7.17 16.93
CA TYR A 142 -5.63 -8.09 15.80
C TYR A 142 -6.23 -9.45 16.19
N ALA A 143 -5.99 -9.93 17.41
CA ALA A 143 -6.57 -11.19 17.89
C ALA A 143 -8.10 -11.18 17.90
N THR A 144 -8.72 -10.04 18.24
CA THR A 144 -10.20 -9.88 18.23
C THR A 144 -10.79 -9.95 16.83
N ILE A 145 -10.04 -9.52 15.81
CA ILE A 145 -10.47 -9.63 14.40
C ILE A 145 -10.56 -11.09 13.99
N ALA A 146 -9.67 -11.94 14.52
CA ALA A 146 -9.62 -13.34 14.14
C ALA A 146 -10.92 -14.09 14.42
N THR A 147 -11.62 -13.71 15.50
CA THR A 147 -12.92 -14.26 15.85
C THR A 147 -14.01 -13.88 14.81
N VAL A 148 -13.98 -12.67 14.25
CA VAL A 148 -14.94 -12.24 13.21
C VAL A 148 -14.80 -13.11 11.96
N PHE A 149 -13.58 -13.23 11.46
CA PHE A 149 -13.29 -13.99 10.26
C PHE A 149 -13.52 -15.48 10.46
N SER A 150 -13.19 -16.03 11.63
CA SER A 150 -13.49 -17.43 11.95
C SER A 150 -15.01 -17.70 11.97
N ASN A 151 -15.83 -16.78 12.45
CA ASN A 151 -17.29 -16.93 12.45
C ASN A 151 -17.90 -16.87 11.05
N GLU A 152 -17.22 -16.19 10.12
CA GLU A 152 -17.59 -16.11 8.70
C GLU A 152 -16.97 -17.25 7.86
N GLY A 153 -16.33 -18.23 8.51
CA GLY A 153 -15.71 -19.39 7.86
C GLY A 153 -14.44 -19.07 7.08
N VAL A 154 -13.79 -17.94 7.36
CA VAL A 154 -12.56 -17.53 6.70
C VAL A 154 -11.36 -18.19 7.35
N ASP A 155 -10.45 -18.70 6.52
CA ASP A 155 -9.21 -19.33 6.96
C ASP A 155 -8.37 -18.36 7.82
N PRO A 156 -7.91 -18.75 9.02
CA PRO A 156 -7.08 -17.88 9.87
C PRO A 156 -5.80 -17.36 9.21
N SER A 157 -5.25 -18.07 8.21
CA SER A 157 -4.09 -17.62 7.44
C SER A 157 -4.36 -16.32 6.66
N ILE A 158 -5.62 -16.07 6.26
CA ILE A 158 -6.04 -14.85 5.56
C ILE A 158 -5.89 -13.62 6.46
N LEU A 159 -6.15 -13.74 7.76
CA LEU A 159 -5.96 -12.63 8.71
C LEU A 159 -4.50 -12.24 8.83
N THR A 160 -3.63 -13.24 8.85
CA THR A 160 -2.19 -13.03 8.85
C THR A 160 -1.78 -12.35 7.54
N ALA A 161 -2.37 -12.75 6.41
CA ALA A 161 -2.15 -12.08 5.13
C ALA A 161 -2.60 -10.61 5.16
N ILE A 162 -3.82 -10.30 5.62
CA ILE A 162 -4.33 -8.92 5.72
C ILE A 162 -3.45 -8.08 6.65
N LYS A 163 -3.09 -8.59 7.84
CA LYS A 163 -2.21 -7.88 8.79
C LYS A 163 -0.85 -7.58 8.15
N ASN A 164 -0.27 -8.56 7.46
CA ASN A 164 1.02 -8.39 6.80
C ASN A 164 0.94 -7.37 5.66
N MET A 165 -0.14 -7.42 4.87
CA MET A 165 -0.38 -6.52 3.73
C MET A 165 -0.66 -5.08 4.18
N GLY A 166 -1.45 -4.88 5.24
CA GLY A 166 -1.65 -3.56 5.85
C GLY A 166 -0.40 -2.96 6.49
N GLY A 167 0.59 -3.80 6.81
CA GLY A 167 1.90 -3.36 7.26
C GLY A 167 2.85 -2.89 6.14
N MET A 168 2.46 -2.97 4.87
CA MET A 168 3.30 -2.64 3.71
C MET A 168 3.25 -1.16 3.31
N THR A 169 2.18 -0.44 3.70
CA THR A 169 1.94 0.95 3.31
C THR A 169 1.89 1.86 4.55
N ALA A 170 1.63 3.14 4.33
CA ALA A 170 1.64 4.22 5.33
C ALA A 170 3.03 4.58 5.91
N HIS A 171 3.09 5.75 6.55
CA HIS A 171 4.33 6.35 7.07
C HIS A 171 5.11 5.43 8.03
N ASN A 172 4.43 4.65 8.87
CA ASN A 172 5.07 3.73 9.81
C ASN A 172 5.82 2.57 9.12
N SER A 173 5.53 2.30 7.85
CA SER A 173 6.23 1.27 7.08
C SER A 173 7.57 1.78 6.50
N VAL A 174 7.80 3.09 6.43
CA VAL A 174 9.01 3.69 5.81
C VAL A 174 10.30 3.11 6.40
N LYS A 175 10.37 2.97 7.73
CA LYS A 175 11.53 2.38 8.43
C LYS A 175 11.83 0.93 8.04
N LYS A 176 10.88 0.21 7.43
CA LYS A 176 11.10 -1.14 6.92
C LYS A 176 11.81 -1.12 5.57
N PHE A 177 11.64 -0.06 4.77
CA PHE A 177 12.14 0.03 3.40
C PHE A 177 13.53 0.62 3.27
N ILE A 178 14.01 1.35 4.28
CA ILE A 178 15.33 1.95 4.27
C ILE A 178 16.22 1.32 5.34
N THR A 179 17.54 1.41 5.17
CA THR A 179 18.56 1.03 6.16
C THR A 179 19.82 1.86 5.93
N MET A 180 20.76 1.84 6.88
CA MET A 180 22.10 2.41 6.68
C MET A 180 23.03 1.33 6.12
N GLN A 181 23.75 1.65 5.05
CA GLN A 181 24.84 0.84 4.54
C GLN A 181 25.98 1.75 4.08
N ASP A 182 27.19 1.49 4.58
CA ASP A 182 28.41 2.23 4.19
C ASP A 182 28.30 3.77 4.35
N GLY A 183 27.51 4.22 5.34
CA GLY A 183 27.27 5.64 5.61
C GLY A 183 26.19 6.29 4.74
N GLU A 184 25.50 5.51 3.90
CA GLU A 184 24.41 5.98 3.05
C GLU A 184 23.08 5.30 3.42
N VAL A 185 21.98 6.04 3.26
CA VAL A 185 20.63 5.47 3.39
C VAL A 185 20.25 4.76 2.09
N VAL A 186 20.07 3.45 2.16
CA VAL A 186 19.79 2.57 1.01
C VAL A 186 18.49 1.79 1.22
N LEU A 187 18.02 1.08 0.18
CA LEU A 187 16.92 0.14 0.35
C LEU A 187 17.31 -1.00 1.28
N ASN A 188 16.40 -1.34 2.19
CA ASN A 188 16.55 -2.53 3.01
C ASN A 188 16.48 -3.80 2.13
N PRO A 189 17.54 -4.61 2.05
CA PRO A 189 17.59 -5.80 1.20
C PRO A 189 16.64 -6.91 1.66
N GLU A 190 16.13 -6.85 2.89
CA GLU A 190 15.16 -7.81 3.42
C GLU A 190 13.74 -7.58 2.90
N ARG A 191 13.45 -6.44 2.26
CA ARG A 191 12.14 -6.17 1.70
C ARG A 191 11.94 -6.92 0.40
N THR A 192 10.76 -7.51 0.27
CA THR A 192 10.35 -8.19 -0.95
C THR A 192 9.98 -7.19 -2.04
N LEU A 193 10.15 -7.60 -3.30
CA LEU A 193 9.71 -6.80 -4.45
C LEU A 193 8.19 -6.52 -4.40
N ALA A 194 7.39 -7.44 -3.85
CA ALA A 194 5.95 -7.24 -3.69
C ALA A 194 5.63 -6.11 -2.71
N GLU A 195 6.28 -6.09 -1.53
CA GLU A 195 6.13 -4.99 -0.58
C GLU A 195 6.51 -3.65 -1.23
N MET A 196 7.63 -3.61 -1.96
CA MET A 196 8.10 -2.39 -2.62
C MET A 196 7.10 -1.87 -3.66
N ILE A 197 6.59 -2.74 -4.54
CA ILE A 197 5.65 -2.35 -5.59
C ILE A 197 4.32 -1.89 -4.99
N VAL A 198 3.79 -2.59 -3.99
CA VAL A 198 2.54 -2.20 -3.32
C VAL A 198 2.70 -0.85 -2.62
N HIS A 199 3.82 -0.64 -1.95
CA HIS A 199 4.13 0.63 -1.27
C HIS A 199 4.10 1.82 -2.23
N ILE A 200 4.89 1.76 -3.31
CA ILE A 200 4.89 2.87 -4.29
C ILE A 200 3.57 2.98 -5.05
N ALA A 201 2.84 1.88 -5.27
CA ALA A 201 1.54 1.94 -5.92
C ALA A 201 0.50 2.71 -5.10
N ASP A 202 0.48 2.54 -3.78
CA ASP A 202 -0.34 3.37 -2.88
C ASP A 202 0.16 4.83 -2.89
N ASP A 203 1.47 5.05 -2.80
CA ASP A 203 2.05 6.39 -2.84
C ASP A 203 1.91 7.12 -4.18
N MET A 204 1.57 6.41 -5.25
CA MET A 204 1.20 6.98 -6.53
C MET A 204 -0.30 7.22 -6.70
N THR A 205 -1.14 6.68 -5.80
CA THR A 205 -2.60 6.68 -5.97
C THR A 205 -3.27 7.68 -5.03
N HIS A 206 -3.83 8.74 -5.60
CA HIS A 206 -4.68 9.70 -4.90
C HIS A 206 -6.15 9.37 -5.14
N SER A 207 -6.85 8.92 -4.11
CA SER A 207 -8.31 8.75 -4.13
C SER A 207 -8.97 9.84 -3.28
N PRO A 208 -9.59 10.88 -3.90
CA PRO A 208 -10.28 11.92 -3.16
C PRO A 208 -11.49 11.37 -2.38
N ASN A 209 -11.98 12.15 -1.43
CA ASN A 209 -13.25 11.84 -0.79
C ASN A 209 -14.35 11.87 -1.88
N PRO A 210 -15.17 10.80 -2.03
CA PRO A 210 -16.25 10.76 -3.02
C PRO A 210 -17.24 11.92 -2.93
N ASP A 211 -17.38 12.56 -1.76
CA ASP A 211 -18.22 13.76 -1.59
C ASP A 211 -17.63 15.02 -2.24
N ILE A 212 -16.34 15.00 -2.62
CA ILE A 212 -15.59 16.13 -3.17
C ILE A 212 -15.27 15.88 -4.65
N ASP A 213 -14.70 14.72 -4.99
CA ASP A 213 -14.37 14.30 -6.34
C ASP A 213 -14.37 12.76 -6.40
N ASN A 214 -14.73 12.20 -7.54
CA ASN A 214 -14.81 10.76 -7.78
C ASN A 214 -13.68 10.22 -8.66
N ALA A 215 -12.79 11.08 -9.17
CA ALA A 215 -11.67 10.65 -9.99
C ALA A 215 -10.47 10.25 -9.12
N THR A 216 -10.09 8.97 -9.16
CA THR A 216 -8.79 8.55 -8.65
C THR A 216 -7.71 8.99 -9.61
N ILE A 217 -6.63 9.58 -9.09
CA ILE A 217 -5.52 10.10 -9.86
C ILE A 217 -4.28 9.26 -9.57
N VAL A 218 -3.61 8.81 -10.63
CA VAL A 218 -2.27 8.23 -10.53
C VAL A 218 -1.24 9.31 -10.85
N THR A 219 -0.30 9.51 -9.94
CA THR A 219 0.74 10.55 -10.01
C THR A 219 1.97 10.16 -9.18
N ASN A 220 2.97 11.04 -9.05
CA ASN A 220 4.10 10.83 -8.15
C ASN A 220 3.76 11.14 -6.68
N PHE A 221 4.63 10.73 -5.74
CA PHE A 221 4.41 10.93 -4.31
C PHE A 221 4.20 12.41 -3.92
N GLU A 222 5.01 13.33 -4.47
CA GLU A 222 4.94 14.75 -4.12
C GLU A 222 3.62 15.39 -4.56
N GLU A 223 3.18 15.06 -5.76
CA GLU A 223 1.90 15.53 -6.31
C GLU A 223 0.72 14.88 -5.58
N ARG A 224 0.81 13.58 -5.19
CA ARG A 224 -0.17 12.95 -4.30
C ARG A 224 -0.26 13.68 -2.96
N ALA A 225 0.89 14.03 -2.36
CA ALA A 225 0.93 14.75 -1.10
C ALA A 225 0.31 16.15 -1.22
N ARG A 226 0.54 16.84 -2.34
CA ARG A 226 -0.06 18.14 -2.67
C ARG A 226 -1.57 18.04 -2.85
N LEU A 227 -2.05 17.13 -3.70
CA LEU A 227 -3.48 16.88 -3.95
C LEU A 227 -4.19 16.42 -2.67
N GLY A 228 -3.52 15.59 -1.88
CA GLY A 228 -3.98 15.07 -0.60
C GLY A 228 -3.95 16.08 0.55
N LYS A 229 -3.35 17.26 0.36
CA LYS A 229 -3.15 18.28 1.41
C LYS A 229 -2.49 17.70 2.65
N PHE A 230 -1.38 16.97 2.46
CA PHE A 230 -0.74 16.23 3.54
C PHE A 230 -0.23 17.15 4.64
N GLN A 231 0.28 18.34 4.31
CA GLN A 231 0.79 19.27 5.32
C GLN A 231 -0.31 19.72 6.29
N GLU A 232 -1.53 19.94 5.79
CA GLU A 232 -2.66 20.36 6.62
C GLU A 232 -3.35 19.19 7.34
N ARG A 233 -3.44 18.02 6.69
CA ARG A 233 -4.16 16.85 7.25
C ARG A 233 -3.30 15.97 8.14
N TYR A 234 -2.00 15.95 7.88
CA TYR A 234 -1.02 15.05 8.48
C TYR A 234 0.26 15.83 8.82
N SER A 235 0.11 16.99 9.49
CA SER A 235 1.23 17.87 9.85
C SER A 235 2.34 17.16 10.63
N PHE A 236 2.00 16.11 11.39
CA PHE A 236 2.95 15.27 12.12
C PHE A 236 4.01 14.63 11.20
N LEU A 237 3.76 14.45 9.89
CA LEU A 237 4.74 13.91 8.95
C LEU A 237 5.99 14.80 8.79
N TRP A 238 5.89 16.09 9.11
CA TRP A 238 7.00 17.06 9.11
C TRP A 238 7.62 17.28 10.49
N GLN A 239 7.00 16.74 11.54
CA GLN A 239 7.45 16.92 12.93
C GLN A 239 8.08 15.63 13.48
N GLU A 240 7.44 14.50 13.20
CA GLU A 240 7.88 13.16 13.59
C GLU A 240 8.70 12.52 12.46
N GLY A 241 9.53 11.54 12.80
CA GLY A 241 10.46 10.97 11.84
C GLY A 241 11.24 9.77 12.33
N LEU A 242 12.41 9.57 11.71
CA LEU A 242 13.28 8.44 11.87
C LEU A 242 14.69 8.90 12.22
N ALA A 243 15.32 8.25 13.21
CA ALA A 243 16.76 8.26 13.40
C ALA A 243 17.32 6.98 12.77
N ILE A 244 18.29 7.15 11.87
CA ILE A 244 18.92 6.08 11.12
C ILE A 244 20.38 5.96 11.60
N PRO A 245 20.64 5.10 12.59
CA PRO A 245 21.99 4.84 13.10
C PRO A 245 22.82 3.98 12.14
N ASN A 246 24.15 3.99 12.34
CA ASN A 246 25.10 3.20 11.57
C ASN A 246 24.95 1.68 11.74
N ASP A 247 24.28 1.23 12.80
CA ASP A 247 23.98 -0.19 13.03
C ASP A 247 22.72 -0.67 12.28
N GLY A 248 22.02 0.22 11.56
CA GLY A 248 20.81 -0.07 10.80
C GLY A 248 19.53 -0.20 11.64
N GLN A 249 19.60 -0.05 12.96
CA GLN A 249 18.44 -0.16 13.85
C GLN A 249 17.63 1.14 13.89
N ILE A 250 16.86 1.38 12.83
CA ILE A 250 16.05 2.60 12.69
C ILE A 250 15.03 2.72 13.82
N ARG A 251 14.93 3.92 14.40
CA ARG A 251 14.00 4.23 15.50
C ARG A 251 13.14 5.45 15.19
N ASP A 252 11.91 5.44 15.70
CA ASP A 252 10.98 6.55 15.54
C ASP A 252 11.36 7.72 16.48
N ILE A 253 11.22 8.95 15.98
CA ILE A 253 11.45 10.19 16.71
C ILE A 253 10.16 11.00 16.71
N ARG A 254 9.74 11.52 17.89
CA ARG A 254 8.52 12.32 18.03
C ARG A 254 8.69 13.81 17.70
N ASP A 255 9.92 14.29 17.72
CA ASP A 255 10.27 15.66 17.33
C ASP A 255 11.66 15.68 16.72
N ILE A 256 11.73 15.83 15.40
CA ILE A 256 12.99 15.93 14.67
C ILE A 256 13.78 17.20 15.03
N ALA A 257 13.11 18.24 15.53
CA ALA A 257 13.73 19.52 15.83
C ALA A 257 14.39 19.55 17.22
N SER A 258 13.98 18.67 18.14
CA SER A 258 14.56 18.63 19.48
C SER A 258 15.92 17.95 19.53
N HIS A 259 16.25 17.09 18.54
CA HIS A 259 17.44 16.23 18.52
C HIS A 259 17.62 15.38 19.80
N ASP A 260 16.57 15.25 20.63
CA ASP A 260 16.68 14.59 21.92
C ASP A 260 16.98 13.10 21.74
N GLY A 261 18.12 12.67 22.29
CA GLY A 261 18.58 11.30 22.21
C GLY A 261 19.07 10.86 20.83
N VAL A 262 19.30 11.79 19.89
CA VAL A 262 19.92 11.54 18.57
C VAL A 262 21.41 11.82 18.64
N SER A 263 22.24 10.85 18.26
CA SER A 263 23.70 11.05 18.14
C SER A 263 24.03 11.87 16.88
N GLU A 264 25.09 12.68 16.91
CA GLU A 264 25.59 13.43 15.74
C GLU A 264 25.95 12.51 14.55
N SER A 265 26.15 11.22 14.80
CA SER A 265 26.44 10.21 13.79
C SER A 265 25.20 9.61 13.12
N GLU A 266 23.98 9.96 13.58
CA GLU A 266 22.73 9.43 13.03
C GLU A 266 22.16 10.36 11.96
N ILE A 267 21.62 9.80 10.88
CA ILE A 267 20.85 10.56 9.90
C ILE A 267 19.41 10.66 10.40
N THR A 268 18.88 11.88 10.46
CA THR A 268 17.47 12.13 10.81
C THR A 268 16.66 12.53 9.60
N LEU A 269 15.52 11.88 9.39
CA LEU A 269 14.55 12.23 8.35
C LEU A 269 13.17 12.38 9.00
N ASN A 270 12.40 13.40 8.63
CA ASN A 270 10.96 13.40 8.95
C ASN A 270 10.25 12.32 8.12
N TYR A 271 9.03 11.94 8.51
CA TYR A 271 8.31 10.89 7.77
C TYR A 271 8.02 11.27 6.31
N TYR A 272 7.79 12.55 6.00
CA TYR A 272 7.59 13.00 4.63
C TYR A 272 8.84 12.77 3.75
N ASP A 273 10.00 13.21 4.22
CA ASP A 273 11.29 13.07 3.54
C ASP A 273 11.73 11.61 3.49
N GLY A 274 11.46 10.84 4.56
CA GLY A 274 11.70 9.40 4.59
C GLY A 274 10.84 8.65 3.56
N ALA A 275 9.54 8.96 3.46
CA ALA A 275 8.65 8.38 2.47
C ALA A 275 9.09 8.75 1.05
N LYS A 276 9.43 10.02 0.82
CA LYS A 276 9.98 10.49 -0.46
C LYS A 276 11.26 9.74 -0.83
N LEU A 277 12.20 9.58 0.10
CA LEU A 277 13.44 8.84 -0.12
C LEU A 277 13.18 7.38 -0.47
N ALA A 278 12.35 6.68 0.33
CA ALA A 278 11.98 5.29 0.09
C ALA A 278 11.34 5.13 -1.31
N PHE A 279 10.45 6.05 -1.67
CA PHE A 279 9.82 6.09 -2.99
C PHE A 279 10.85 6.18 -4.12
N HIS A 280 11.78 7.14 -4.07
CA HIS A 280 12.83 7.29 -5.09
C HIS A 280 13.76 6.08 -5.19
N LEU A 281 14.15 5.51 -4.05
CA LEU A 281 15.00 4.35 -3.99
C LEU A 281 14.30 3.12 -4.62
N ILE A 282 13.02 2.90 -4.32
CA ILE A 282 12.21 1.83 -4.92
C ILE A 282 12.04 2.05 -6.43
N CYS A 283 11.72 3.27 -6.89
CA CYS A 283 11.62 3.57 -8.31
C CYS A 283 12.91 3.27 -9.07
N SER A 284 14.05 3.66 -8.49
CA SER A 284 15.37 3.39 -9.06
C SER A 284 15.68 1.89 -9.12
N TYR A 285 15.25 1.13 -8.11
CA TYR A 285 15.39 -0.33 -8.11
C TYR A 285 14.53 -0.99 -9.19
N ILE A 286 13.25 -0.60 -9.31
CA ILE A 286 12.34 -1.10 -10.34
C ILE A 286 12.84 -0.77 -11.73
N GLN A 287 13.31 0.46 -11.97
CA GLN A 287 13.87 0.85 -13.26
C GLN A 287 15.04 -0.06 -13.66
N LYS A 288 15.97 -0.33 -12.74
CA LYS A 288 17.11 -1.24 -13.00
C LYS A 288 16.67 -2.66 -13.37
N LEU A 289 15.54 -3.13 -12.85
CA LEU A 289 14.98 -4.44 -13.17
C LEU A 289 14.26 -4.47 -14.52
N VAL A 290 13.56 -3.38 -14.89
CA VAL A 290 12.79 -3.31 -16.14
C VAL A 290 13.67 -2.93 -17.34
N ASP A 291 14.52 -1.91 -17.17
CA ASP A 291 15.42 -1.39 -18.21
C ASP A 291 16.69 -0.80 -17.56
N PRO A 292 17.73 -1.63 -17.30
CA PRO A 292 18.97 -1.17 -16.66
C PRO A 292 19.78 -0.18 -17.49
N MET A 293 19.46 -0.02 -18.78
CA MET A 293 20.14 0.91 -19.68
C MET A 293 19.37 2.23 -19.84
N SER A 294 18.23 2.38 -19.17
CA SER A 294 17.43 3.59 -19.23
C SER A 294 18.19 4.80 -18.65
N HIS A 295 18.09 5.92 -19.35
CA HIS A 295 18.61 7.22 -18.90
C HIS A 295 17.48 8.18 -18.47
N VAL A 296 16.24 7.69 -18.46
CA VAL A 296 15.09 8.45 -17.95
C VAL A 296 15.22 8.58 -16.43
N ASP A 297 14.79 9.69 -15.86
CA ASP A 297 14.69 9.79 -14.40
C ASP A 297 13.83 8.65 -13.84
N SER A 298 14.24 8.04 -12.73
CA SER A 298 13.60 6.81 -12.23
C SER A 298 12.14 7.02 -11.81
N LEU A 299 11.81 8.22 -11.33
CA LEU A 299 10.44 8.59 -11.01
C LEU A 299 9.59 8.64 -12.28
N ASP A 300 10.04 9.41 -13.26
CA ASP A 300 9.35 9.60 -14.53
C ASP A 300 9.22 8.27 -15.29
N PHE A 301 10.23 7.41 -15.19
CA PHE A 301 10.21 6.08 -15.76
C PHE A 301 9.07 5.24 -15.17
N VAL A 302 8.99 5.12 -13.84
CA VAL A 302 7.96 4.31 -13.19
C VAL A 302 6.55 4.90 -13.37
N VAL A 303 6.41 6.22 -13.30
CA VAL A 303 5.15 6.91 -13.65
C VAL A 303 4.76 6.60 -15.10
N GLY A 304 5.72 6.60 -16.02
CA GLY A 304 5.55 6.21 -17.41
C GLY A 304 5.07 4.76 -17.56
N LEU A 305 5.61 3.81 -16.80
CA LEU A 305 5.14 2.42 -16.79
C LEU A 305 3.66 2.34 -16.39
N VAL A 306 3.27 3.01 -15.30
CA VAL A 306 1.89 2.99 -14.82
C VAL A 306 0.95 3.73 -15.76
N ASN A 307 1.44 4.71 -16.51
CA ASN A 307 0.62 5.46 -17.47
C ASN A 307 0.56 4.83 -18.85
N SER A 308 1.35 3.79 -19.10
CA SER A 308 1.36 3.04 -20.35
C SER A 308 0.31 1.91 -20.38
N ASN A 309 0.18 1.29 -21.56
CA ASN A 309 -0.55 0.04 -21.71
C ASN A 309 0.26 -1.12 -21.13
N ILE A 310 -0.44 -2.12 -20.58
CA ILE A 310 0.17 -3.39 -20.21
C ILE A 310 0.80 -4.01 -21.48
N PRO A 311 2.06 -4.46 -21.43
CA PRO A 311 2.70 -5.13 -22.57
C PRO A 311 1.87 -6.32 -23.06
N ASN A 312 1.83 -6.53 -24.37
CA ASN A 312 1.18 -7.71 -24.95
C ASN A 312 2.06 -8.94 -24.70
N ILE A 313 1.84 -9.63 -23.59
CA ILE A 313 2.52 -10.87 -23.25
C ILE A 313 1.83 -11.98 -24.07
N GLN A 314 2.42 -12.37 -25.20
CA GLN A 314 1.90 -13.48 -26.00
C GLN A 314 1.73 -14.72 -25.10
N ASN A 315 0.48 -15.19 -25.01
CA ASN A 315 0.00 -16.20 -24.08
C ASN A 315 0.88 -17.47 -24.03
N GLY A 316 1.75 -17.52 -23.03
CA GLY A 316 2.29 -18.77 -22.47
C GLY A 316 1.54 -19.22 -21.20
N VAL A 317 0.48 -18.52 -20.79
CA VAL A 317 -0.19 -18.76 -19.51
C VAL A 317 -1.24 -19.87 -19.65
N SER A 318 -0.77 -21.09 -19.43
CA SER A 318 -1.58 -22.20 -18.92
C SER A 318 -2.45 -21.71 -17.75
N LYS A 319 -3.75 -22.04 -17.77
CA LYS A 319 -4.67 -21.84 -16.65
C LYS A 319 -4.24 -22.70 -15.45
N GLN A 320 -3.18 -22.30 -14.75
CA GLN A 320 -3.00 -22.73 -13.37
C GLN A 320 -3.72 -21.71 -12.50
N ALA A 321 -4.95 -22.07 -12.14
CA ALA A 321 -5.58 -21.54 -10.94
C ALA A 321 -4.66 -21.93 -9.78
N GLY A 322 -3.81 -21.00 -9.36
CA GLY A 322 -3.00 -21.14 -8.17
C GLY A 322 -3.95 -21.22 -6.99
N LYS A 323 -4.06 -22.40 -6.37
CA LYS A 323 -4.32 -22.47 -4.94
C LYS A 323 -3.12 -21.79 -4.29
N ILE A 324 -3.31 -20.56 -3.81
CA ILE A 324 -2.31 -19.85 -3.03
C ILE A 324 -2.72 -20.03 -1.57
N PHE A 325 -2.12 -21.03 -0.93
CA PHE A 325 -1.87 -21.12 0.51
C PHE A 325 -0.55 -21.86 0.70
#